data_AF-A0A142XAN1-F1
#
_entry.id   AF-A0A142XAN1-F1
#
_cell.length_a   1.000
_cell.length_b   1.000
_cell.length_c   1.000
_cell.angle_alpha   90.00
_cell.angle_beta   90.00
_cell.angle_gamma   90.00
#
_symmetry.space_group_name_H-M   'P 1'
#
loop_
_entity.id
_entity.type
_entity.pdbx_description
1 polymer ?
#
loop_
_entity_poly.entity_id
_entity_poly.type
_entity_poly.pdbx_seq_one_letter_code
_entity_poly.pdbx_strand_id
1 'polypeptide(L)' 'MNSPAYLTIAQAALRACVSESMLYEACRRKLVVHYRPGVNGRGKILFLPEDVDAWMAAFRIEAPKATQGEDELTFLK' A
#
# COMPACT_ATOMS: atom_id res chain seq x y z
N MET A 1 13.19 19.73 11.46
CA MET A 1 12.23 18.87 10.72
C MET A 1 13.03 17.75 10.11
N ASN A 2 12.88 16.51 10.59
CA ASN A 2 13.47 15.36 9.92
C ASN A 2 12.71 15.17 8.61
N SER A 3 13.36 15.38 7.46
CA SER A 3 12.78 14.95 6.18
C SER A 3 12.45 13.46 6.26
N PRO A 4 11.28 13.01 5.78
CA PRO A 4 11.00 11.58 5.71
C PRO A 4 12.09 10.92 4.86
N ALA A 5 12.76 9.92 5.43
CA ALA A 5 13.82 9.23 4.74
C ALA A 5 13.20 8.45 3.55
N TYR A 6 13.50 8.88 2.33
CA TYR A 6 13.07 8.19 1.12
C TYR A 6 13.56 6.74 1.13
N LEU A 7 12.67 5.81 0.81
CA LEU A 7 12.96 4.39 0.70
C LEU A 7 13.42 4.06 -0.71
N THR A 8 14.48 3.27 -0.82
CA THR A 8 14.82 2.55 -2.04
C THR A 8 13.78 1.45 -2.32
N ILE A 9 13.80 0.90 -3.53
CA ILE A 9 12.87 -0.18 -3.89
C ILE A 9 12.97 -1.41 -2.99
N ALA A 10 14.18 -1.80 -2.59
CA ALA A 10 14.40 -2.93 -1.69
C ALA A 10 13.80 -2.66 -0.30
N GLN A 11 13.98 -1.44 0.23
CA GLN A 11 13.41 -1.04 1.52
C GLN A 11 11.88 -0.93 1.48
N ALA A 12 11.33 -0.40 0.40
CA ALA A 12 9.88 -0.31 0.20
C ALA A 12 9.24 -1.70 0.04
N ALA A 13 9.88 -2.61 -0.71
CA ALA A 13 9.43 -3.99 -0.87
C ALA A 13 9.43 -4.74 0.47
N LEU A 14 10.51 -4.57 1.26
CA LEU A 14 10.59 -5.11 2.61
C LEU A 14 9.48 -4.56 3.51
N ARG A 15 9.23 -3.24 3.48
CA ARG A 15 8.16 -2.59 4.26
C ARG A 15 6.77 -3.13 3.91
N ALA A 16 6.50 -3.31 2.62
CA ALA A 16 5.23 -3.82 2.13
C ALA A 16 5.09 -5.36 2.23
N CYS A 17 6.14 -6.07 2.66
CA CYS A 17 6.18 -7.54 2.65
C CYS A 17 5.88 -8.17 1.28
N VAL A 18 6.41 -7.56 0.20
CA VAL A 18 6.27 -8.04 -1.18
C VAL A 18 7.63 -8.24 -1.85
N SER A 19 7.66 -8.88 -3.01
CA SER A 19 8.88 -8.96 -3.82
C SER A 19 9.18 -7.63 -4.51
N GLU A 20 10.47 -7.34 -4.74
CA GLU A 20 10.88 -6.16 -5.52
C GLU A 20 10.26 -6.16 -6.92
N SER A 21 10.16 -7.32 -7.57
CA SER A 21 9.52 -7.47 -8.89
C SER A 21 8.07 -7.03 -8.90
N MET A 22 7.32 -7.33 -7.83
CA MET A 22 5.93 -6.87 -7.69
C MET A 22 5.86 -5.34 -7.55
N LEU A 23 6.79 -4.75 -6.81
CA LEU A 23 6.84 -3.30 -6.64
C LEU A 23 7.29 -2.57 -7.92
N TYR A 24 8.24 -3.14 -8.67
CA TYR A 24 8.59 -2.67 -10.02
C TYR A 24 7.37 -2.70 -10.95
N GLU A 25 6.59 -3.77 -10.90
CA GLU A 25 5.38 -3.89 -11.70
C GLU A 25 4.32 -2.85 -11.30
N ALA A 26 4.14 -2.62 -9.99
CA ALA A 26 3.25 -1.58 -9.48
C ALA A 26 3.68 -0.19 -9.97
N CYS A 27 4.98 0.11 -9.99
CA CYS A 27 5.51 1.36 -10.55
C CYS A 27 5.20 1.48 -12.05
N ARG A 28 5.44 0.41 -12.81
CA ARG A 28 5.15 0.35 -14.25
C ARG A 28 3.67 0.59 -14.56
N ARG A 29 2.78 0.05 -13.73
CA ARG A 29 1.32 0.20 -13.83
C ARG A 29 0.77 1.48 -13.21
N LYS A 30 1.62 2.34 -12.63
CA LYS A 30 1.23 3.57 -11.92
C LYS A 30 0.26 3.31 -10.75
N LEU A 31 0.44 2.19 -10.05
CA LEU A 31 -0.38 1.81 -8.90
C LEU A 31 0.15 2.35 -7.57
N VAL A 32 1.44 2.69 -7.51
CA VAL A 32 2.11 3.23 -6.33
C VAL A 32 2.83 4.53 -6.69
N VAL A 33 2.72 5.52 -5.79
CA VAL A 33 3.42 6.80 -5.93
C VAL A 33 4.92 6.56 -5.74
N HIS A 34 5.71 7.08 -6.66
CA HIS A 34 7.16 6.95 -6.62
C HIS A 34 7.83 8.15 -7.29
N TYR A 35 9.07 8.40 -6.89
CA TYR A 35 9.94 9.45 -7.41
C TYR A 35 11.08 8.80 -8.17
N ARG A 36 11.48 9.42 -9.28
CA ARG A 36 12.61 8.94 -10.09
C ARG A 36 13.63 10.05 -10.35
N PRO A 37 14.33 10.54 -9.31
CA PRO A 37 15.39 11.53 -9.49
C PRO A 37 16.54 10.94 -10.33
N GLY A 38 16.84 11.61 -11.44
CA GLY A 38 17.89 11.23 -12.39
C GLY A 38 17.76 12.00 -13.70
N VAL A 39 18.75 11.86 -14.59
CA VAL A 39 18.79 12.56 -15.88
C VAL A 39 18.39 11.58 -16.98
N ASN A 40 17.62 12.04 -17.97
CA ASN A 40 17.23 11.27 -19.17
C ASN A 40 16.60 9.89 -18.86
N GLY A 41 15.75 9.82 -17.83
CA GLY A 41 15.07 8.57 -17.44
C GLY A 41 15.98 7.52 -16.79
N ARG A 42 17.23 7.88 -16.44
CA ARG A 42 18.15 7.04 -15.65
C ARG A 42 18.24 7.59 -14.24
N GLY A 43 17.36 7.09 -13.36
CA GLY A 43 17.25 7.53 -11.99
C GLY A 43 16.89 6.41 -11.03
N LYS A 44 17.21 6.59 -9.75
CA LYS A 44 16.81 5.67 -8.68
C LYS A 44 15.31 5.80 -8.45
N ILE A 45 14.62 4.68 -8.23
CA ILE A 45 13.23 4.71 -7.78
C ILE A 45 13.23 4.88 -6.27
N LEU A 46 12.53 5.91 -5.80
CA LEU A 46 12.40 6.26 -4.40
C LEU A 46 10.93 6.38 -4.01
N PHE A 47 10.63 6.08 -2.75
CA PHE A 47 9.29 6.09 -2.20
C PHE A 47 9.27 6.88 -0.89
N LEU A 48 8.17 7.55 -0.58
CA LEU A 48 7.90 7.93 0.79
C LEU A 48 7.32 6.72 1.54
N PRO A 49 7.67 6.51 2.81
CA PRO A 49 7.08 5.43 3.61
C PRO A 49 5.54 5.45 3.60
N GLU A 50 4.94 6.64 3.71
CA GLU A 50 3.48 6.80 3.76
C GLU A 50 2.78 6.34 2.47
N ASP A 51 3.39 6.58 1.31
CA ASP A 51 2.85 6.17 0.01
C ASP A 51 2.82 4.64 -0.14
N VAL A 52 3.83 3.96 0.41
CA VAL A 52 3.91 2.49 0.42
C VAL A 52 2.82 1.91 1.33
N ASP A 53 2.60 2.52 2.49
CA ASP A 53 1.56 2.08 3.43
C ASP A 53 0.16 2.30 2.86
N ALA A 54 -0.09 3.45 2.24
CA ALA A 54 -1.36 3.77 1.58
C ALA A 54 -1.66 2.79 0.44
N TRP A 55 -0.64 2.44 -0.35
CA TRP A 55 -0.76 1.43 -1.40
C TRP A 55 -1.17 0.07 -0.84
N MET A 56 -0.55 -0.40 0.24
CA MET A 56 -0.93 -1.66 0.89
C MET A 56 -2.32 -1.62 1.52
N ALA A 57 -2.70 -0.49 2.13
CA ALA A 57 -4.03 -0.30 2.69
C ALA A 57 -5.13 -0.44 1.63
N ALA A 58 -4.87 -0.01 0.39
CA ALA A 58 -5.83 -0.14 -0.71
C ALA A 58 -6.11 -1.60 -1.14
N PHE A 59 -5.21 -2.54 -0.85
CA PHE A 59 -5.43 -3.97 -1.10
C PHE A 59 -6.10 -4.70 0.07
N ARG A 60 -6.23 -4.05 1.22
CA ARG A 60 -6.86 -4.66 2.38
C ARG A 60 -8.34 -4.85 2.12
N ILE A 61 -8.77 -6.10 1.97
CA ILE A 61 -10.18 -6.45 1.95
C ILE A 61 -10.66 -6.47 3.40
N GLU A 62 -11.53 -5.53 3.75
CA GLU A 62 -12.23 -5.60 5.03
C GLU A 62 -13.25 -6.73 4.97
N ALA A 63 -13.26 -7.58 6.00
CA ALA A 63 -14.37 -8.53 6.15
C ALA A 63 -15.68 -7.73 6.22
N PRO A 64 -16.77 -8.20 5.59
CA PRO A 64 -18.05 -7.54 5.73
C PRO A 64 -18.33 -7.38 7.22
N LYS A 65 -18.53 -6.13 7.66
CA LYS A 65 -18.88 -5.80 9.03
C LYS A 65 -20.05 -6.70 9.38
N ALA A 66 -19.85 -7.62 10.32
CA ALA A 66 -20.92 -8.48 10.79
C ALA A 66 -22.07 -7.55 11.19
N THR A 67 -23.12 -7.54 10.38
CA THR A 67 -24.38 -6.91 10.74
C THR A 67 -24.78 -7.63 12.01
N GLN A 68 -24.64 -6.96 13.15
CA GLN A 68 -25.13 -7.49 14.41
C GLN A 68 -26.62 -7.75 14.16
N GLY A 69 -26.97 -9.02 14.07
CA GLY A 69 -28.34 -9.46 14.01
C GLY A 69 -28.99 -9.14 15.34
N GLU A 70 -29.46 -7.90 15.47
CA GLU A 70 -30.58 -7.57 16.32
C GLU A 70 -31.82 -7.54 15.42
N ASP A 71 -32.34 -8.72 15.08
CA ASP A 71 -33.72 -8.84 14.62
C ASP A 71 -34.35 -10.09 15.26
N GLU A 72 -35.09 -9.79 16.33
CA GLU A 72 -36.33 -10.42 16.77
C GLU A 72 -36.33 -11.92 17.14
N LEU A 73 -35.96 -12.17 18.40
CA LEU A 73 -36.64 -13.17 19.24
C LEU A 73 -38.11 -12.74 19.44
N THR A 74 -38.97 -12.96 18.45
CA THR A 74 -40.43 -12.81 18.60
C THR A 74 -41.17 -13.96 17.93
N PHE A 75 -40.84 -15.19 18.30
CA PHE A 75 -41.70 -16.35 18.06
C PHE A 75 -41.67 -17.24 19.29
N LEU A 76 -42.42 -16.82 20.33
CA LEU A 76 -42.93 -17.66 21.43
C LEU A 76 -43.82 -16.77 22.31
N LYS A 77 -45.02 -16.43 21.82
CA LYS A 77 -46.21 -16.11 22.61
C LYS A 77 -47.43 -16.63 21.87
#